data_AF-A0A318MVX8-F1
#
_entry.id   AF-A0A318MVX8-F1
#
_cell.length_a   1.000
_cell.length_b   1.000
_cell.length_c   1.000
_cell.angle_alpha   90.00
_cell.angle_beta   90.00
_cell.angle_gamma   90.00
#
_symmetry.space_group_name_H-M   'P 1'
#
loop_
_entity.id
_entity.type
_entity.pdbx_description
1 polymer ?
#
loop_
_entity_poly.entity_id
_entity_poly.type
_entity_poly.pdbx_seq_one_letter_code
_entity_poly.pdbx_strand_id
1 'polypeptide(L)'
;MKKSIKKRINKKKLPFIVRKHHLEAQYNSGKLIIDVGIDPQNINEKVTRLRRKCVYDEMMNRGSISITQRNCAERYAILCEKAFGQSSSIYARISHWLKEGKISGRNWEPIPSQHDAYSKLLSIWQEIGRYHLDILNMIILGNMKCKEISQLLKLNLNYTMGQVLSAFILLEEALEKNNFTIKL
;
A
#
# COMPACT_ATOMS: atom_id res chain seq x y z
N MET A 1 -28.42 8.28 47.70
CA MET A 1 -27.88 7.05 47.06
C MET A 1 -27.72 7.28 45.56
N LYS A 2 -26.49 7.53 45.08
CA LYS A 2 -26.21 7.70 43.64
C LYS A 2 -26.05 6.33 42.99
N LYS A 3 -27.01 5.91 42.17
CA LYS A 3 -26.92 4.71 41.33
C LYS A 3 -25.84 4.94 40.27
N SER A 4 -24.74 4.20 40.37
CA SER A 4 -23.70 4.17 39.33
C SER A 4 -24.26 3.45 38.09
N ILE A 5 -24.56 4.19 37.03
CA ILE A 5 -24.82 3.64 35.71
C ILE A 5 -23.47 3.13 35.18
N LYS A 6 -23.17 1.85 35.43
CA LYS A 6 -22.10 1.14 34.70
C LYS A 6 -22.53 1.09 33.24
N LYS A 7 -22.00 2.00 32.42
CA LYS A 7 -22.06 1.92 30.95
C LYS A 7 -21.60 0.52 30.55
N ARG A 8 -22.53 -0.33 30.10
CA ARG A 8 -22.21 -1.58 29.41
C ARG A 8 -21.45 -1.21 28.15
N ILE A 9 -20.12 -1.33 28.18
CA ILE A 9 -19.29 -1.30 26.98
C ILE A 9 -19.70 -2.54 26.20
N ASN A 10 -20.53 -2.36 25.17
CA ASN A 10 -20.81 -3.39 24.18
C ASN A 10 -19.47 -3.81 23.57
N LYS A 11 -18.94 -4.97 23.98
CA LYS A 11 -17.87 -5.66 23.25
C LYS A 11 -18.46 -6.06 21.89
N LYS A 12 -18.42 -5.15 20.91
CA LYS A 12 -18.68 -5.52 19.51
C LYS A 12 -17.75 -6.69 19.20
N LYS A 13 -18.32 -7.86 18.89
CA LYS A 13 -17.53 -9.05 18.53
C LYS A 13 -16.64 -8.67 17.35
N LEU A 14 -15.34 -8.93 17.50
CA LEU A 14 -14.37 -8.64 16.46
C LEU A 14 -14.73 -9.41 15.18
N PRO A 15 -14.50 -8.83 13.99
CA PRO A 15 -14.78 -9.48 12.72
C PRO A 15 -14.10 -10.84 12.61
N PHE A 16 -14.75 -11.81 11.95
CA PHE A 16 -14.25 -13.19 11.88
C PHE A 16 -12.84 -13.28 11.28
N ILE A 17 -12.57 -12.54 10.20
CA ILE A 17 -11.25 -12.52 9.54
C ILE A 17 -10.14 -12.02 10.48
N VAL A 18 -10.43 -11.05 11.36
CA VAL A 18 -9.48 -10.53 12.34
C VAL A 18 -9.13 -11.61 13.37
N ARG A 19 -10.14 -12.33 13.86
CA ARG A 19 -9.97 -13.42 14.84
C ARG A 19 -9.29 -14.64 14.24
N LYS A 20 -9.65 -15.00 13.01
CA LYS A 20 -9.08 -16.15 12.28
C LYS A 20 -7.56 -16.03 12.12
N HIS A 21 -7.06 -14.82 11.92
CA HIS A 21 -5.64 -14.56 11.67
C HIS A 21 -4.89 -13.97 12.88
N HIS A 22 -5.53 -13.89 14.06
CA HIS A 22 -4.93 -13.34 15.28
C HIS A 22 -4.40 -11.90 15.14
N LEU A 23 -5.15 -11.04 14.44
CA LEU A 23 -4.75 -9.65 14.13
C LEU A 23 -5.49 -8.61 14.98
N GLU A 24 -6.02 -9.00 16.14
CA GLU A 24 -6.86 -8.16 16.99
C GLU A 24 -6.14 -6.88 17.44
N ALA A 25 -4.88 -6.98 17.85
CA ALA A 25 -4.11 -5.82 18.31
C ALA A 25 -3.94 -4.78 17.19
N GLN A 26 -3.60 -5.24 15.98
CA GLN A 26 -3.37 -4.37 14.83
C GLN A 26 -4.68 -3.74 14.35
N TYR A 27 -5.78 -4.50 14.33
CA TYR A 27 -7.11 -4.01 14.01
C TYR A 27 -7.60 -2.97 15.03
N ASN A 28 -7.50 -3.27 16.33
CA ASN A 28 -7.92 -2.35 17.40
C ASN A 28 -7.08 -1.06 17.43
N SER A 29 -5.81 -1.13 17.05
CA SER A 29 -4.94 0.04 16.91
C SER A 29 -5.23 0.88 15.65
N GLY A 30 -6.20 0.49 14.82
CA GLY A 30 -6.56 1.20 13.60
C GLY A 30 -5.57 1.06 12.44
N LYS A 31 -4.60 0.15 12.56
CA LYS A 31 -3.61 -0.15 11.50
C LYS A 31 -4.22 -0.95 10.36
N LEU A 32 -5.28 -1.71 10.65
CA LEU A 32 -5.99 -2.54 9.68
C LEU A 32 -7.44 -2.08 9.56
N ILE A 33 -7.95 -2.12 8.34
CA ILE A 33 -9.34 -1.88 8.01
C ILE A 33 -9.90 -3.06 7.24
N ILE A 34 -11.21 -3.25 7.37
CA ILE A 34 -11.94 -4.24 6.58
C ILE A 34 -12.44 -3.54 5.34
N ASP A 35 -12.17 -4.16 4.21
CA ASP A 35 -12.55 -3.66 2.91
C ASP A 35 -13.24 -4.77 2.11
N VAL A 36 -14.22 -4.37 1.32
CA VAL A 36 -14.84 -5.24 0.32
C VAL A 36 -14.31 -4.77 -1.02
N GLY A 37 -13.30 -5.47 -1.52
CA GLY A 37 -12.57 -5.09 -2.72
C GLY A 37 -12.67 -6.18 -3.79
N ILE A 38 -12.26 -5.84 -4.99
CA ILE A 38 -12.03 -6.81 -6.05
C ILE A 38 -10.83 -7.69 -5.66
N ASP A 39 -10.96 -9.00 -5.85
CA ASP A 39 -9.85 -9.92 -5.64
C ASP A 39 -8.73 -9.58 -6.64
N PRO A 40 -7.51 -9.25 -6.18
CA PRO A 40 -6.39 -8.98 -7.06
C PRO A 40 -6.04 -10.16 -8.00
N GLN A 41 -6.45 -11.38 -7.66
CA GLN A 41 -6.33 -12.58 -8.47
C GLN A 41 -7.48 -12.78 -9.46
N ASN A 42 -8.69 -12.35 -9.07
CA ASN A 42 -9.91 -12.54 -9.83
C ASN A 42 -10.67 -11.22 -9.89
N ILE A 43 -10.45 -10.48 -10.97
CA ILE A 43 -10.98 -9.12 -11.15
C ILE A 43 -12.53 -9.11 -11.14
N ASN A 44 -13.15 -10.27 -11.34
CA ASN A 44 -14.60 -10.45 -11.35
C ASN A 44 -15.20 -10.81 -9.98
N GLU A 45 -14.37 -11.02 -8.95
CA GLU A 45 -14.82 -11.47 -7.64
C GLU A 45 -14.64 -10.37 -6.59
N LYS A 46 -15.67 -10.11 -5.78
CA LYS A 46 -15.58 -9.20 -4.63
C LYS A 46 -15.37 -10.01 -3.36
N VAL A 47 -14.27 -9.75 -2.67
CA VAL A 47 -13.88 -10.44 -1.44
C VAL A 47 -13.80 -9.45 -0.26
N THR A 48 -14.24 -9.92 0.91
CA THR A 48 -14.00 -9.20 2.17
C THR A 48 -12.60 -9.52 2.65
N ARG A 49 -11.72 -8.51 2.69
CA ARG A 49 -10.32 -8.68 3.10
C ARG A 49 -9.95 -7.73 4.22
N LEU A 50 -8.95 -8.13 4.98
CA LEU A 50 -8.29 -7.27 5.96
C LEU A 50 -7.09 -6.63 5.27
N ARG A 51 -7.01 -5.30 5.26
CA ARG A 51 -5.90 -4.58 4.63
C ARG A 51 -5.38 -3.47 5.52
N ARG A 52 -4.19 -2.97 5.21
CA ARG A 52 -3.59 -1.83 5.90
C ARG A 52 -4.42 -0.57 5.65
N LYS A 53 -4.56 0.27 6.68
CA LYS A 53 -5.08 1.62 6.49
C LYS A 53 -4.10 2.38 5.60
N CYS A 54 -4.61 3.02 4.55
CA CYS A 54 -3.78 3.73 3.59
C CYS A 54 -4.27 5.16 3.32
N VAL A 55 -3.34 6.07 3.08
CA VAL A 55 -3.62 7.49 2.77
C VAL A 55 -4.34 7.64 1.44
N TYR A 56 -4.11 6.74 0.48
CA TYR A 56 -4.74 6.82 -0.83
C TYR A 56 -6.26 6.53 -0.82
N ASP A 57 -6.81 5.90 0.23
CA ASP A 57 -8.27 5.89 0.42
C ASP A 57 -8.81 7.28 0.78
N GLU A 58 -8.10 8.03 1.62
CA GLU A 58 -8.48 9.40 1.97
C GLU A 58 -8.40 10.30 0.73
N MET A 59 -7.42 10.07 -0.14
CA MET A 59 -7.27 10.77 -1.43
C MET A 59 -8.43 10.46 -2.39
N MET A 60 -8.81 9.18 -2.50
CA MET A 60 -9.96 8.76 -3.31
C MET A 60 -11.26 9.38 -2.78
N ASN A 61 -11.50 9.35 -1.46
CA ASN A 61 -12.70 9.92 -0.83
C ASN A 61 -12.81 11.43 -1.01
N ARG A 62 -11.69 12.13 -1.25
CA ARG A 62 -11.65 13.56 -1.56
C ARG A 62 -11.74 13.87 -3.06
N GLY A 63 -11.86 12.85 -3.90
CA GLY A 63 -11.86 12.99 -5.36
C GLY A 63 -10.49 13.37 -5.95
N SER A 64 -9.40 13.21 -5.20
CA SER A 64 -8.04 13.52 -5.70
C SER A 64 -7.50 12.45 -6.63
N ILE A 65 -7.92 11.19 -6.47
CA ILE A 65 -7.57 10.08 -7.35
C ILE A 65 -8.82 9.26 -7.69
N SER A 66 -8.80 8.58 -8.83
CA SER A 66 -9.90 7.70 -9.25
C SER A 66 -9.93 6.38 -8.47
N ILE A 67 -11.05 5.65 -8.56
CA ILE A 67 -11.13 4.27 -8.04
C ILE A 67 -10.12 3.35 -8.73
N THR A 68 -9.86 3.57 -10.03
CA THR A 68 -8.87 2.81 -10.81
C THR A 68 -7.47 3.03 -10.24
N GLN A 69 -7.08 4.29 -10.05
CA GLN A 69 -5.79 4.66 -9.45
C GLN A 69 -5.60 4.11 -8.04
N ARG A 70 -6.66 4.14 -7.23
CA ARG A 70 -6.66 3.51 -5.90
C ARG A 70 -6.42 2.00 -6.00
N ASN A 71 -7.08 1.31 -6.94
CA ASN A 71 -6.91 -0.13 -7.12
C ASN A 71 -5.52 -0.48 -7.67
N CYS A 72 -4.97 0.36 -8.55
CA CYS A 72 -3.58 0.29 -9.03
C CYS A 72 -2.58 0.39 -7.87
N ALA A 73 -2.76 1.37 -6.97
CA ALA A 73 -1.94 1.50 -5.78
C ALA A 73 -2.00 0.28 -4.85
N GLU A 74 -3.20 -0.29 -4.66
CA GLU A 74 -3.35 -1.51 -3.87
C GLU A 74 -2.64 -2.71 -4.52
N ARG A 75 -2.79 -2.89 -5.84
CA ARG A 75 -2.08 -3.94 -6.59
C ARG A 75 -0.57 -3.80 -6.47
N TYR A 76 -0.07 -2.57 -6.59
CA TYR A 76 1.34 -2.26 -6.39
C TYR A 76 1.84 -2.60 -4.98
N ALA A 77 1.06 -2.26 -3.94
CA ALA A 77 1.38 -2.60 -2.56
C ALA A 77 1.49 -4.12 -2.35
N ILE A 78 0.57 -4.88 -2.92
CA ILE A 78 0.55 -6.35 -2.85
C ILE A 78 1.76 -6.95 -3.59
N LEU A 79 2.10 -6.43 -4.78
CA LEU A 79 3.30 -6.87 -5.50
C LEU A 79 4.56 -6.62 -4.67
N CYS A 80 4.69 -5.46 -4.03
CA CYS A 80 5.78 -5.15 -3.12
C CYS A 80 5.85 -6.12 -1.94
N GLU A 81 4.71 -6.44 -1.31
CA GLU A 81 4.65 -7.43 -0.22
C GLU A 81 5.05 -8.83 -0.66
N LYS A 82 4.65 -9.26 -1.86
CA LYS A 82 5.04 -10.56 -2.42
C LYS A 82 6.54 -10.62 -2.70
N ALA A 83 7.10 -9.58 -3.31
CA ALA A 83 8.50 -9.56 -3.71
C ALA A 83 9.47 -9.44 -2.53
N PHE A 84 9.12 -8.65 -1.51
CA PHE A 84 10.02 -8.34 -0.39
C PHE A 84 9.61 -8.99 0.94
N GLY A 85 8.46 -9.64 1.01
CA GLY A 85 7.90 -10.25 2.22
C GLY A 85 7.08 -9.27 3.08
N GLN A 86 6.28 -9.81 4.00
CA GLN A 86 5.43 -9.04 4.91
C GLN A 86 6.26 -8.50 6.09
N SER A 87 6.81 -7.28 5.98
CA SER A 87 7.38 -6.61 7.17
C SER A 87 7.06 -5.13 7.17
N SER A 88 7.03 -4.54 8.37
CA SER A 88 6.88 -3.10 8.61
C SER A 88 8.02 -2.24 8.03
N SER A 89 9.00 -2.85 7.35
CA SER A 89 10.17 -2.19 6.75
C SER A 89 10.17 -2.18 5.22
N ILE A 90 9.11 -2.65 4.53
CA ILE A 90 9.09 -2.74 3.05
C ILE A 90 9.47 -1.40 2.40
N TYR A 91 8.95 -0.29 2.92
CA TYR A 91 9.35 1.05 2.47
C TYR A 91 10.86 1.30 2.64
N ALA A 92 11.42 1.05 3.82
CA ALA A 92 12.85 1.22 4.07
C ALA A 92 13.72 0.30 3.19
N ARG A 93 13.30 -0.94 2.97
CA ARG A 93 14.01 -1.91 2.11
C ARG A 93 13.99 -1.50 0.64
N ILE A 94 12.84 -1.07 0.13
CA ILE A 94 12.72 -0.60 -1.26
C ILE A 94 13.47 0.72 -1.44
N SER A 95 13.32 1.68 -0.53
CA SER A 95 14.06 2.95 -0.59
C SER A 95 15.58 2.76 -0.49
N HIS A 96 16.05 1.80 0.31
CA HIS A 96 17.48 1.44 0.37
C HIS A 96 17.93 0.79 -0.94
N TRP A 97 17.15 -0.15 -1.49
CA TRP A 97 17.45 -0.80 -2.76
C TRP A 97 17.52 0.19 -3.92
N LEU A 98 16.54 1.11 -4.02
CA LEU A 98 16.50 2.15 -5.04
C LEU A 98 17.61 3.19 -4.90
N LYS A 99 18.15 3.42 -3.70
CA LYS A 99 19.24 4.38 -3.45
C LYS A 99 20.62 3.79 -3.71
N GLU A 100 20.84 2.56 -3.26
CA GLU A 100 22.18 1.95 -3.19
C GLU A 100 22.39 0.81 -4.20
N GLY A 101 21.35 0.40 -4.93
CA GLY A 101 21.39 -0.78 -5.81
C GLY A 101 21.63 -2.09 -5.08
N LYS A 102 21.62 -2.06 -3.74
CA LYS A 102 21.90 -3.17 -2.83
C LYS A 102 20.96 -3.07 -1.64
N ILE A 103 20.37 -4.20 -1.23
CA ILE A 103 19.85 -4.34 0.14
C ILE A 103 21.08 -4.69 0.98
N SER A 104 21.43 -3.84 1.94
CA SER A 104 22.59 -3.93 2.82
C SER A 104 23.24 -5.34 2.93
N GLY A 105 24.50 -5.44 2.49
CA GLY A 105 25.45 -6.46 2.94
C GLY A 105 25.44 -7.84 2.26
N ARG A 106 24.46 -8.18 1.40
CA ARG A 106 24.49 -9.43 0.60
C ARG A 106 23.88 -9.21 -0.78
N ASN A 107 24.31 -10.00 -1.77
CA ASN A 107 23.58 -10.15 -3.03
C ASN A 107 22.19 -10.69 -2.68
N TRP A 108 21.23 -9.78 -2.50
CA TRP A 108 19.85 -10.17 -2.30
C TRP A 108 19.34 -10.70 -3.63
N GLU A 109 19.09 -12.00 -3.69
CA GLU A 109 18.40 -12.64 -4.80
C GLU A 109 16.97 -13.00 -4.33
N PRO A 110 15.94 -12.71 -5.14
CA PRO A 110 14.59 -13.17 -4.84
C PRO A 110 14.59 -14.71 -4.83
N ILE A 111 13.99 -15.30 -3.79
CA ILE A 111 13.72 -16.75 -3.83
C ILE A 111 12.76 -17.06 -4.99
N PRO A 112 12.74 -18.29 -5.53
CA PRO A 112 11.93 -18.62 -6.70
C PRO A 112 10.44 -18.22 -6.58
N SER A 113 9.86 -18.32 -5.39
CA SER A 113 8.47 -17.92 -5.11
C SER A 113 8.22 -16.39 -5.14
N GLN A 114 9.28 -15.58 -5.10
CA GLN A 114 9.22 -14.11 -5.17
C GLN A 114 9.57 -13.57 -6.55
N HIS A 115 10.18 -14.40 -7.41
CA HIS A 115 10.76 -13.97 -8.68
C HIS A 115 9.73 -13.35 -9.64
N ASP A 116 8.54 -13.96 -9.78
CA ASP A 116 7.46 -13.41 -10.63
C ASP A 116 7.03 -12.01 -10.16
N ALA A 117 6.77 -11.83 -8.86
CA ALA A 117 6.38 -10.53 -8.32
C ALA A 117 7.48 -9.48 -8.51
N TYR A 118 8.75 -9.88 -8.36
CA TYR A 118 9.89 -9.00 -8.55
C TYR A 118 10.05 -8.56 -10.01
N SER A 119 9.94 -9.48 -10.97
CA SER A 119 10.00 -9.16 -12.41
C SER A 119 8.89 -8.19 -12.82
N LYS A 120 7.68 -8.35 -12.28
CA LYS A 120 6.57 -7.42 -12.49
C LYS A 120 6.87 -6.03 -11.92
N LEU A 121 7.42 -5.96 -10.71
CA LEU A 121 7.83 -4.69 -10.11
C LEU A 121 8.94 -4.00 -10.92
N LEU A 122 9.92 -4.74 -11.42
CA LEU A 122 11.01 -4.18 -12.23
C LEU A 122 10.46 -3.49 -13.47
N SER A 123 9.52 -4.11 -14.18
CA SER A 123 8.86 -3.51 -15.34
C SER A 123 8.11 -2.21 -14.96
N ILE A 124 7.33 -2.24 -13.88
CA ILE A 124 6.63 -1.05 -13.36
C ILE A 124 7.62 0.08 -13.05
N TRP A 125 8.73 -0.25 -12.39
CA TRP A 125 9.74 0.72 -11.98
C TRP A 125 10.47 1.37 -13.15
N GLN A 126 10.72 0.61 -14.21
CA GLN A 126 11.33 1.13 -15.44
C GLN A 126 10.43 2.15 -16.15
N GLU A 127 9.11 1.93 -16.17
CA GLU A 127 8.15 2.84 -16.82
C GLU A 127 7.94 4.14 -16.03
N ILE A 128 7.83 4.05 -14.70
CA ILE A 128 7.49 5.22 -13.85
C ILE A 128 8.67 6.18 -13.67
N GLY A 129 9.89 5.64 -13.66
CA GLY A 129 11.11 6.39 -13.37
C GLY A 129 11.31 6.66 -11.87
N ARG A 130 12.59 6.83 -11.49
CA ARG A 130 13.05 6.82 -10.09
C ARG A 130 12.38 7.87 -9.20
N TYR A 131 12.19 9.08 -9.70
CA TYR A 131 11.63 10.19 -8.91
C TYR A 131 10.17 9.95 -8.51
N HIS A 132 9.30 9.61 -9.46
CA HIS A 132 7.90 9.30 -9.19
C HIS A 132 7.74 8.01 -8.37
N LEU A 133 8.64 7.05 -8.59
CA LEU A 133 8.68 5.82 -7.80
C LEU A 133 8.97 6.10 -6.32
N ASP A 134 9.91 6.99 -6.01
CA ASP A 134 10.18 7.38 -4.62
C ASP A 134 8.95 8.02 -3.96
N ILE A 135 8.22 8.87 -4.69
CA ILE A 135 6.97 9.48 -4.22
C ILE A 135 5.88 8.43 -4.00
N LEU A 136 5.69 7.50 -4.95
CA LEU A 136 4.73 6.39 -4.81
C LEU A 136 5.05 5.54 -3.59
N ASN A 137 6.32 5.22 -3.37
CA ASN A 137 6.73 4.42 -2.22
C ASN A 137 6.46 5.16 -0.91
N MET A 138 6.69 6.48 -0.84
CA MET A 138 6.34 7.28 0.34
C MET A 138 4.83 7.23 0.66
N ILE A 139 3.98 7.28 -0.35
CA ILE A 139 2.52 7.25 -0.16
C ILE A 139 2.01 5.83 0.10
N ILE A 140 2.28 4.91 -0.81
CA ILE A 140 1.64 3.60 -0.85
C ILE A 140 2.21 2.69 0.24
N LEU A 141 3.54 2.70 0.42
CA LEU A 141 4.22 1.82 1.36
C LEU A 141 4.52 2.53 2.68
N GLY A 142 4.91 3.80 2.60
CA GLY A 142 5.20 4.66 3.75
C GLY A 142 3.96 5.25 4.40
N ASN A 143 2.80 5.20 3.74
CA ASN A 143 1.54 5.76 4.22
C ASN A 143 1.63 7.26 4.57
N MET A 144 2.48 8.00 3.86
CA MET A 144 2.71 9.43 4.08
C MET A 144 1.68 10.30 3.36
N LYS A 145 1.26 11.39 3.98
CA LYS A 145 0.43 12.45 3.38
C LYS A 145 1.29 13.40 2.55
N CYS A 146 0.68 14.09 1.58
CA CYS A 146 1.37 15.09 0.75
C CYS A 146 2.11 16.15 1.57
N LYS A 147 1.56 16.56 2.72
CA LYS A 147 2.21 17.50 3.64
C LYS A 147 3.48 16.94 4.28
N GLU A 148 3.49 15.66 4.63
CA GLU A 148 4.67 15.00 5.21
C GLU A 148 5.76 14.86 4.14
N ILE A 149 5.37 14.48 2.92
CA ILE A 149 6.29 14.38 1.78
C ILE A 149 6.88 15.75 1.43
N SER A 150 6.07 16.81 1.38
CA SER A 150 6.55 18.15 1.06
C SER A 150 7.57 18.64 2.09
N GLN A 151 7.34 18.33 3.37
CA GLN A 151 8.28 18.66 4.44
C GLN A 151 9.57 17.85 4.34
N LEU A 152 9.46 16.54 4.09
CA LEU A 152 10.61 15.63 3.96
C LEU A 152 11.51 16.02 2.79
N LEU A 153 10.91 16.34 1.64
CA LEU A 153 11.62 16.73 0.42
C LEU A 153 11.98 18.22 0.37
N LYS A 154 11.53 19.01 1.35
CA LYS A 154 11.66 20.48 1.37
C LYS A 154 11.12 21.14 0.10
N LEU A 155 9.97 20.66 -0.37
CA LEU A 155 9.28 21.15 -1.56
C LEU A 155 8.03 21.95 -1.19
N ASN A 156 7.57 22.78 -2.13
CA ASN A 156 6.28 23.43 -2.02
C ASN A 156 5.14 22.38 -1.99
N LEU A 157 4.13 22.59 -1.13
CA LEU A 157 3.02 21.65 -0.97
C LEU A 157 2.21 21.45 -2.25
N ASN A 158 1.88 22.53 -2.96
CA ASN A 158 1.09 22.46 -4.20
C ASN A 158 1.85 21.73 -5.30
N TYR A 159 3.16 22.01 -5.40
CA TYR A 159 4.04 21.26 -6.29
C TYR A 159 4.06 19.77 -5.93
N THR A 160 4.23 19.45 -4.63
CA THR A 160 4.22 18.07 -4.14
C THR A 160 2.92 17.36 -4.47
N MET A 161 1.77 18.03 -4.31
CA MET A 161 0.47 17.48 -4.70
C MET A 161 0.41 17.16 -6.19
N GLY A 162 0.91 18.06 -7.05
CA GLY A 162 1.00 17.80 -8.50
C GLY A 162 1.87 16.58 -8.83
N GLN A 163 3.03 16.45 -8.18
CA GLN A 163 3.93 15.30 -8.37
C GLN A 163 3.31 13.99 -7.89
N VAL A 164 2.58 14.03 -6.78
CA VAL A 164 1.84 12.88 -6.26
C VAL A 164 0.79 12.42 -7.26
N LEU A 165 -0.03 13.34 -7.79
CA LEU A 165 -1.07 13.00 -8.77
C LEU A 165 -0.45 12.43 -10.05
N SER A 166 0.62 13.05 -10.55
CA SER A 166 1.36 12.53 -11.71
C SER A 166 1.89 11.12 -11.47
N ALA A 167 2.36 10.81 -10.25
CA ALA A 167 2.85 9.48 -9.94
C ALA A 167 1.74 8.42 -9.93
N PHE A 168 0.52 8.76 -9.51
CA PHE A 168 -0.65 7.85 -9.60
C PHE A 168 -1.06 7.58 -11.05
N ILE A 169 -1.00 8.60 -11.92
CA ILE A 169 -1.28 8.44 -13.36
C ILE A 169 -0.25 7.49 -13.99
N LEU A 170 1.04 7.73 -13.76
CA LEU A 170 2.10 6.87 -14.27
C LEU A 170 1.99 5.43 -13.77
N LEU A 171 1.55 5.22 -12.53
CA LEU A 171 1.32 3.88 -11.99
C LEU A 171 0.16 3.16 -12.69
N GLU A 172 -0.94 3.87 -12.95
CA GLU A 172 -2.08 3.36 -13.69
C GLU A 172 -1.66 2.93 -15.10
N GLU A 173 -1.00 3.81 -15.85
CA GLU A 173 -0.48 3.54 -17.19
C GLU A 173 0.49 2.34 -17.21
N ALA A 174 1.43 2.29 -16.24
CA ALA A 174 2.37 1.20 -16.13
C ALA A 174 1.68 -0.15 -15.85
N LEU A 175 0.63 -0.17 -15.03
CA LEU A 175 -0.10 -1.40 -14.72
C LEU A 175 -1.03 -1.83 -15.85
N GLU A 176 -1.64 -0.90 -16.58
CA GLU A 176 -2.46 -1.19 -17.76
C GLU A 176 -1.63 -1.80 -18.88
N LYS A 177 -0.49 -1.18 -19.20
CA LYS A 177 0.43 -1.63 -20.27
C LYS A 177 0.95 -3.04 -20.03
N ASN A 178 1.19 -3.38 -18.77
CA ASN A 178 1.77 -4.66 -18.41
C ASN A 178 0.75 -5.81 -18.24
N ASN A 179 -0.56 -5.52 -18.31
CA ASN A 179 -1.66 -6.47 -18.24
C ASN A 179 -1.48 -7.63 -17.22
N PHE A 180 -0.94 -7.31 -16.03
CA PHE A 180 -0.52 -8.34 -15.09
C PHE A 180 -1.72 -9.11 -14.54
N THR A 181 -1.86 -10.38 -14.93
CA THR A 181 -2.63 -11.35 -14.16
C THR A 181 -1.79 -11.74 -12.94
N ILE A 182 -2.19 -11.30 -11.76
CA ILE A 182 -1.53 -11.69 -10.51
C ILE A 182 -2.06 -13.09 -10.14
N LYS A 183 -1.44 -14.15 -10.67
CA LYS A 183 -1.61 -15.49 -10.08
C LYS A 183 -0.91 -15.49 -8.70
N LEU A 184 -1.60 -15.95 -7.64
CA LEU A 184 -0.95 -16.30 -6.36
C LEU A 184 -0.58 -17.78 -6.46
#